data_AF-A0A0C2ZV08-F1
#
_entry.id   AF-A0A0C2ZV08-F1
#
_cell.length_a   1.000
_cell.length_b   1.000
_cell.length_c   1.000
_cell.angle_alpha   90.00
_cell.angle_beta   90.00
_cell.angle_gamma   90.00
#
_symmetry.space_group_name_H-M   'P 1'
#
loop_
_entity.id
_entity.type
_entity.pdbx_description
1 polymer ?
#
loop_
_entity_poly.entity_id
_entity_poly.type
_entity_poly.pdbx_seq_one_letter_code
_entity_poly.pdbx_strand_id
1 'polypeptide(L)'
;MTFQLTNRAVKLEDVPPEDAILALGGDLIGSTDTWRKGKSFAKGKVLTLHLPRNQAPDKLPWHCRVSRHSKEDATFDEFWSKLGVNKPENERQFISAIKQIVEVKHISQTQSIWSYCYTYPPPVSPRIFTVLLTTHLNNTTPRTGTIVSIPIDLSQDHELAKLEGKGTKGRYVAVERIVELENGEVEWRMATSGTPGGMIPSFITESSMPGQIAADVTQFLGWLPTTRDRTATNT
;
A
#
# COMPACT_ATOMS: atom_id res chain seq x y z
N MET A 1 12.56 -20.81 10.51
CA MET A 1 12.46 -20.22 9.16
C MET A 1 12.49 -18.71 9.31
N THR A 2 13.25 -17.98 8.50
CA THR A 2 13.26 -16.51 8.52
C THR A 2 12.01 -15.99 7.81
N PHE A 3 11.31 -15.03 8.40
CA PHE A 3 10.12 -14.42 7.80
C PHE A 3 10.48 -13.69 6.50
N GLN A 4 9.58 -13.71 5.51
CA GLN A 4 9.72 -12.97 4.24
C GLN A 4 8.43 -12.24 3.92
N LEU A 5 8.55 -11.02 3.38
CA LEU A 5 7.41 -10.28 2.85
C LEU A 5 6.86 -11.01 1.62
N THR A 6 5.67 -11.58 1.74
CA THR A 6 5.00 -12.30 0.65
C THR A 6 3.50 -12.02 0.68
N ASN A 7 2.81 -12.30 -0.43
CA ASN A 7 1.34 -12.19 -0.48
C ASN A 7 0.61 -13.40 0.17
N ARG A 8 1.32 -14.24 0.94
CA ARG A 8 0.70 -15.30 1.75
C ARG A 8 0.24 -14.70 3.06
N ALA A 9 -1.04 -14.88 3.37
CA ALA A 9 -1.59 -14.41 4.62
C ALA A 9 -0.92 -15.14 5.80
N VAL A 10 -0.50 -14.38 6.80
CA VAL A 10 0.17 -14.89 8.00
C VAL A 10 -0.76 -14.81 9.20
N LYS A 11 -0.64 -15.76 10.11
CA LYS A 11 -1.39 -15.69 11.36
C LYS A 11 -0.84 -14.58 12.25
N LEU A 12 -1.67 -14.09 13.17
CA LEU A 12 -1.28 -13.05 14.13
C LEU A 12 -0.06 -13.43 14.97
N GLU A 13 0.02 -14.70 15.38
CA GLU A 13 1.12 -15.26 16.18
C GLU A 13 2.43 -15.40 15.39
N ASP A 14 2.36 -15.42 14.07
CA ASP A 14 3.52 -15.56 13.17
C ASP A 14 4.02 -14.21 12.62
N VAL A 15 3.38 -13.09 13.01
CA VAL A 15 3.82 -11.75 12.64
C VAL A 15 5.15 -11.46 13.34
N PRO A 16 6.20 -11.07 12.59
CA PRO A 16 7.49 -10.77 13.19
C PRO A 16 7.44 -9.42 13.94
N PRO A 17 8.42 -9.15 14.82
CA PRO A 17 8.58 -7.85 15.47
C PRO A 17 8.64 -6.67 14.49
N GLU A 18 8.20 -5.49 14.94
CA GLU A 18 8.09 -4.27 14.11
C GLU A 18 9.41 -3.89 13.43
N ASP A 19 10.53 -3.95 14.14
CA ASP A 19 11.86 -3.65 13.61
C ASP A 19 12.25 -4.60 12.47
N ALA A 20 11.92 -5.88 12.58
CA ALA A 20 12.13 -6.86 11.50
C ALA A 20 11.23 -6.56 10.29
N ILE A 21 9.97 -6.15 10.50
CA ILE A 21 9.06 -5.71 9.43
C ILE A 21 9.66 -4.53 8.66
N LEU A 22 10.13 -3.52 9.39
CA LEU A 22 10.72 -2.32 8.81
C LEU A 22 12.02 -2.61 8.06
N ALA A 23 12.89 -3.47 8.60
CA ALA A 23 14.11 -3.90 7.94
C ALA A 23 13.81 -4.61 6.61
N LEU A 24 12.90 -5.59 6.62
CA LEU A 24 12.46 -6.28 5.39
C LEU A 24 11.83 -5.33 4.37
N GLY A 25 11.07 -4.34 4.85
CA GLY A 25 10.49 -3.31 4.00
C GLY A 25 11.56 -2.42 3.35
N GLY A 26 12.56 -2.02 4.13
CA GLY A 26 13.73 -1.28 3.65
C GLY A 26 14.49 -2.03 2.57
N ASP A 27 14.80 -3.31 2.80
CA ASP A 27 15.49 -4.17 1.84
C ASP A 27 14.71 -4.33 0.52
N LEU A 28 13.40 -4.59 0.61
CA LEU A 28 12.55 -4.69 -0.57
C LEU A 28 12.56 -3.39 -1.37
N ILE A 29 12.33 -2.25 -0.71
CA ILE A 29 12.32 -0.94 -1.37
C ILE A 29 13.69 -0.62 -1.99
N GLY A 30 14.78 -0.88 -1.29
CA GLY A 30 16.13 -0.70 -1.81
C GLY A 30 16.39 -1.54 -3.07
N SER A 31 15.89 -2.77 -3.10
CA SER A 31 16.02 -3.65 -4.28
C SER A 31 15.30 -3.11 -5.52
N THR A 32 14.28 -2.25 -5.36
CA THR A 32 13.49 -1.74 -6.49
C THR A 32 14.30 -0.92 -7.48
N ASP A 33 15.43 -0.35 -7.07
CA ASP A 33 16.28 0.46 -7.94
C ASP A 33 16.93 -0.36 -9.08
N THR A 34 17.01 -1.68 -8.93
CA THR A 34 17.52 -2.59 -9.97
C THR A 34 16.40 -3.28 -10.75
N TRP A 35 15.13 -2.97 -10.48
CA TRP A 35 14.00 -3.61 -11.17
C TRP A 35 13.84 -3.11 -12.60
N ARG A 36 13.17 -3.92 -13.43
CA ARG A 36 12.97 -3.58 -14.85
C ARG A 36 12.02 -2.40 -14.98
N LYS A 37 12.43 -1.37 -15.70
CA LYS A 37 11.57 -0.22 -16.01
C LYS A 37 10.35 -0.66 -16.83
N GLY A 38 9.19 -0.21 -16.41
CA GLY A 38 7.90 -0.40 -17.06
C GLY A 38 7.42 0.86 -17.77
N LYS A 39 6.10 1.03 -17.82
CA LYS A 39 5.45 2.19 -18.44
C LYS A 39 5.53 3.41 -17.53
N SER A 40 5.46 4.59 -18.14
CA SER A 40 5.24 5.84 -17.42
C SER A 40 3.79 6.30 -17.58
N PHE A 41 3.25 6.93 -16.54
CA PHE A 41 1.88 7.44 -16.46
C PHE A 41 1.88 8.90 -16.03
N ALA A 42 0.69 9.53 -16.03
CA ALA A 42 0.49 10.92 -15.60
C ALA A 42 1.49 11.91 -16.25
N LYS A 43 1.61 11.85 -17.58
CA LYS A 43 2.54 12.67 -18.38
C LYS A 43 4.02 12.53 -17.94
N GLY A 44 4.41 11.35 -17.47
CA GLY A 44 5.77 11.05 -17.04
C GLY A 44 6.03 11.25 -15.54
N LYS A 45 5.05 11.75 -14.77
CA LYS A 45 5.20 11.94 -13.30
C LYS A 45 5.30 10.63 -12.52
N VAL A 46 4.77 9.53 -13.05
CA VAL A 46 4.80 8.21 -12.38
C VAL A 46 5.51 7.20 -13.27
N LEU A 47 6.63 6.67 -12.80
CA LEU A 47 7.36 5.57 -13.43
C LEU A 47 6.98 4.26 -12.76
N THR A 48 6.63 3.23 -13.54
CA THR A 48 6.45 1.88 -13.01
C THR A 48 7.69 1.04 -13.21
N LEU A 49 7.94 0.11 -12.28
CA LEU A 49 9.01 -0.88 -12.31
C LEU A 49 8.38 -2.25 -12.04
N HIS A 50 9.04 -3.33 -12.44
CA HIS A 50 8.56 -4.68 -12.15
C HIS A 50 9.71 -5.66 -11.98
N LEU A 51 9.48 -6.66 -11.12
CA LEU A 51 10.34 -7.83 -10.96
C LEU A 51 9.49 -9.07 -11.23
N PRO A 52 9.72 -9.79 -12.35
CA PRO A 52 8.91 -10.93 -12.72
C PRO A 52 9.16 -12.12 -11.79
N ARG A 53 8.15 -12.98 -11.68
CA ARG A 53 8.14 -14.18 -10.83
C ARG A 53 9.40 -15.05 -10.91
N ASN A 54 9.96 -15.22 -12.10
CA ASN A 54 11.12 -16.08 -12.30
C ASN A 54 12.42 -15.51 -11.71
N GLN A 55 12.48 -14.19 -11.54
CA GLN A 55 13.64 -13.45 -11.02
C GLN A 55 13.49 -13.12 -9.53
N ALA A 56 12.27 -13.08 -9.00
CA ALA A 56 12.05 -12.85 -7.58
C ALA A 56 12.44 -14.07 -6.72
N PRO A 57 13.14 -13.87 -5.57
CA PRO A 57 13.50 -14.96 -4.67
C PRO A 57 12.29 -15.73 -4.13
N ASP A 58 11.20 -15.02 -3.83
CA ASP A 58 9.94 -15.54 -3.29
C ASP A 58 9.01 -16.16 -4.36
N LYS A 59 9.42 -16.11 -5.64
CA LYS A 59 8.61 -16.53 -6.79
C LYS A 59 7.25 -15.83 -6.82
N LEU A 60 7.21 -14.54 -6.50
CA LEU A 60 6.06 -13.66 -6.70
C LEU A 60 6.33 -12.61 -7.79
N PRO A 61 5.31 -12.21 -8.57
CA PRO A 61 5.40 -11.05 -9.43
C PRO A 61 5.33 -9.79 -8.56
N TRP A 62 6.32 -8.91 -8.67
CA TRP A 62 6.33 -7.63 -7.97
C TRP A 62 6.17 -6.48 -8.94
N HIS A 63 5.37 -5.50 -8.51
CA HIS A 63 5.12 -4.26 -9.22
C HIS A 63 5.49 -3.10 -8.32
N CYS A 64 6.16 -2.11 -8.88
CA CYS A 64 6.55 -0.92 -8.16
C CYS A 64 6.16 0.32 -8.95
N ARG A 65 5.87 1.42 -8.25
CA ARG A 65 5.80 2.75 -8.84
C ARG A 65 6.63 3.73 -8.05
N VAL A 66 7.18 4.70 -8.76
CA VAL A 66 7.95 5.82 -8.22
C VAL A 66 7.35 7.10 -8.80
N SER A 67 7.10 8.07 -7.94
CA SER A 67 6.59 9.39 -8.31
C SER A 67 7.32 10.47 -7.54
N ARG A 68 7.49 11.64 -8.18
CA ARG A 68 8.12 12.81 -7.56
C ARG A 68 7.20 14.01 -7.69
N HIS A 69 7.12 14.77 -6.61
CA HIS A 69 6.15 15.84 -6.43
C HIS A 69 6.86 17.08 -5.92
N SER A 70 6.57 18.22 -6.54
CA SER A 70 7.08 19.50 -6.04
C SER A 70 6.29 19.94 -4.82
N LYS A 71 6.75 21.00 -4.14
CA LYS A 71 6.05 21.55 -2.96
C LYS A 71 4.66 22.07 -3.30
N GLU A 72 4.44 22.48 -4.55
CA GLU A 72 3.13 22.91 -5.06
C GLU A 72 2.16 21.74 -5.20
N ASP A 73 2.66 20.56 -5.61
CA ASP A 73 1.87 19.33 -5.66
C ASP A 73 1.51 18.92 -4.22
N ALA A 74 2.51 18.64 -3.37
CA ALA A 74 2.34 18.33 -1.94
C ALA A 74 3.66 18.33 -1.18
N THR A 75 3.63 18.77 0.08
CA THR A 75 4.77 18.70 1.01
C THR A 75 4.92 17.30 1.63
N PHE A 76 6.08 17.01 2.22
CA PHE A 76 6.31 15.75 2.94
C PHE A 76 5.31 15.55 4.07
N ASP A 77 5.02 16.60 4.84
CA ASP A 77 4.08 16.54 5.96
C ASP A 77 2.65 16.26 5.50
N GLU A 78 2.24 16.80 4.35
CA GLU A 78 0.94 16.49 3.75
C GLU A 78 0.87 15.04 3.32
N PHE A 79 1.89 14.52 2.62
CA PHE A 79 1.98 13.11 2.28
C PHE A 79 1.90 12.22 3.53
N TRP A 80 2.73 12.50 4.54
CA TRP A 80 2.79 11.68 5.75
C TRP A 80 1.49 11.75 6.56
N SER A 81 0.88 12.93 6.70
CA SER A 81 -0.38 13.09 7.44
C SER A 81 -1.56 12.33 6.83
N LYS A 82 -1.48 11.96 5.53
CA LYS A 82 -2.55 11.24 4.84
C LYS A 82 -2.24 9.77 4.58
N LEU A 83 -0.98 9.44 4.35
CA LEU A 83 -0.54 8.08 4.01
C LEU A 83 0.11 7.36 5.19
N GLY A 84 0.77 8.08 6.10
CA GLY A 84 1.36 7.49 7.32
C GLY A 84 0.42 7.51 8.52
N VAL A 85 -0.60 8.39 8.49
CA VAL A 85 -1.60 8.57 9.56
C VAL A 85 -2.99 8.34 8.98
N ASN A 86 -3.77 7.43 9.58
CA ASN A 86 -5.14 7.08 9.16
C ASN A 86 -5.25 6.76 7.65
N LYS A 87 -4.25 6.04 7.12
CA LYS A 87 -4.18 5.67 5.71
C LYS A 87 -5.47 5.01 5.19
N PRO A 88 -6.06 4.02 5.89
CA PRO A 88 -7.27 3.34 5.40
C PRO A 88 -8.45 4.30 5.25
N GLU A 89 -8.66 5.19 6.23
CA GLU A 89 -9.71 6.23 6.20
C GLU A 89 -9.55 7.15 5.01
N ASN A 90 -8.33 7.62 4.78
CA ASN A 90 -8.02 8.54 3.70
C ASN A 90 -8.15 7.87 2.33
N GLU A 91 -7.63 6.65 2.18
CA GLU A 91 -7.75 5.87 0.94
C GLU A 91 -9.20 5.66 0.52
N ARG A 92 -10.11 5.41 1.47
CA ARG A 92 -11.54 5.29 1.18
C ARG A 92 -12.14 6.56 0.56
N GLN A 93 -11.54 7.73 0.79
CA GLN A 93 -12.04 9.00 0.25
C GLN A 93 -11.65 9.21 -1.22
N PHE A 94 -10.48 8.71 -1.65
CA PHE A 94 -9.95 8.97 -3.00
C PHE A 94 -9.89 7.74 -3.91
N ILE A 95 -9.92 6.53 -3.35
CA ILE A 95 -9.97 5.27 -4.09
C ILE A 95 -11.42 4.80 -4.14
N SER A 96 -12.13 5.15 -5.21
CA SER A 96 -13.57 4.87 -5.40
C SER A 96 -13.95 3.38 -5.35
N ALA A 97 -12.97 2.50 -5.58
CA ALA A 97 -13.14 1.05 -5.48
C ALA A 97 -13.28 0.56 -4.03
N ILE A 98 -12.74 1.28 -3.05
CA ILE A 98 -12.88 0.94 -1.63
C ILE A 98 -14.26 1.39 -1.15
N LYS A 99 -15.14 0.43 -0.84
CA LYS A 99 -16.49 0.73 -0.32
C LYS A 99 -16.52 0.82 1.18
N GLN A 100 -15.80 -0.06 1.85
CA GLN A 100 -15.79 -0.17 3.29
C GLN A 100 -14.38 -0.47 3.78
N ILE A 101 -14.04 0.09 4.93
CA ILE A 101 -12.87 -0.24 5.73
C ILE A 101 -13.37 -0.56 7.14
N VAL A 102 -12.69 -1.46 7.83
CA VAL A 102 -12.95 -1.79 9.23
C VAL A 102 -11.60 -1.96 9.93
N GLU A 103 -11.39 -1.24 11.03
CA GLU A 103 -10.29 -1.56 11.94
C GLU A 103 -10.66 -2.85 12.66
N VAL A 104 -9.96 -3.93 12.32
CA VAL A 104 -10.18 -5.25 12.92
C VAL A 104 -9.56 -5.28 14.30
N LYS A 105 -8.34 -4.73 14.44
CA LYS A 105 -7.60 -4.75 15.70
C LYS A 105 -6.59 -3.61 15.76
N HIS A 106 -6.70 -2.77 16.78
CA HIS A 106 -5.65 -1.84 17.16
C HIS A 106 -4.52 -2.57 17.91
N ILE A 107 -3.26 -2.30 17.59
CA ILE A 107 -2.10 -2.92 18.27
C ILE A 107 -1.27 -1.85 18.99
N SER A 108 -0.88 -0.79 18.27
CA SER A 108 -0.09 0.33 18.78
C SER A 108 -0.36 1.58 17.94
N GLN A 109 0.32 2.69 18.27
CA GLN A 109 0.27 3.92 17.45
C GLN A 109 0.79 3.71 16.02
N THR A 110 1.69 2.75 15.84
CA THR A 110 2.36 2.43 14.56
C THR A 110 1.80 1.17 13.91
N GLN A 111 0.99 0.37 14.61
CA GLN A 111 0.49 -0.91 14.13
C GLN A 111 -1.01 -1.10 14.35
N SER A 112 -1.72 -1.47 13.29
CA SER A 112 -3.15 -1.81 13.34
C SER A 112 -3.51 -2.77 12.21
N ILE A 113 -4.58 -3.53 12.37
CA ILE A 113 -5.08 -4.49 11.39
C ILE A 113 -6.38 -3.95 10.80
N TRP A 114 -6.42 -3.91 9.47
CA TRP A 114 -7.53 -3.34 8.70
C TRP A 114 -8.05 -4.33 7.68
N SER A 115 -9.38 -4.39 7.56
CA SER A 115 -10.08 -5.12 6.50
C SER A 115 -10.66 -4.13 5.50
N TYR A 116 -10.19 -4.20 4.26
CA TYR A 116 -10.67 -3.40 3.13
C TYR A 116 -11.66 -4.21 2.28
N CYS A 117 -12.79 -3.62 1.93
CA CYS A 117 -13.73 -4.15 0.95
C CYS A 117 -13.66 -3.37 -0.36
N TYR A 118 -13.12 -4.00 -1.39
CA TYR A 118 -13.05 -3.47 -2.74
C TYR A 118 -14.21 -4.00 -3.60
N THR A 119 -14.83 -3.13 -4.37
CA THR A 119 -15.80 -3.50 -5.40
C THR A 119 -15.23 -3.34 -6.79
N TYR A 120 -15.59 -4.27 -7.67
CA TYR A 120 -15.25 -4.25 -9.08
C TYR A 120 -16.54 -4.18 -9.91
N PRO A 121 -16.46 -3.73 -11.17
CA PRO A 121 -17.60 -3.83 -12.07
C PRO A 121 -18.12 -5.28 -12.16
N PRO A 122 -19.45 -5.49 -12.20
CA PRO A 122 -20.01 -6.81 -12.44
C PRO A 122 -19.40 -7.45 -13.70
N PRO A 123 -19.13 -8.77 -13.71
CA PRO A 123 -19.58 -9.80 -12.76
C PRO A 123 -18.61 -10.12 -11.61
N VAL A 124 -17.56 -9.32 -11.39
CA VAL A 124 -16.54 -9.63 -10.37
C VAL A 124 -17.06 -9.33 -8.96
N SER A 125 -17.17 -10.36 -8.11
CA SER A 125 -17.60 -10.18 -6.71
C SER A 125 -16.65 -9.29 -5.91
N PRO A 126 -17.12 -8.63 -4.84
CA PRO A 126 -16.26 -7.85 -3.96
C PRO A 126 -15.06 -8.63 -3.43
N ARG A 127 -13.94 -7.94 -3.21
CA ARG A 127 -12.71 -8.50 -2.65
C ARG A 127 -12.44 -7.94 -1.27
N ILE A 128 -12.10 -8.83 -0.34
CA ILE A 128 -11.73 -8.49 1.02
C ILE A 128 -10.24 -8.68 1.19
N PHE A 129 -9.54 -7.61 1.57
CA PHE A 129 -8.11 -7.64 1.86
C PHE A 129 -7.91 -7.24 3.32
N THR A 130 -7.40 -8.17 4.12
CA THR A 130 -7.13 -7.93 5.54
C THR A 130 -5.63 -7.87 5.74
N VAL A 131 -5.13 -6.74 6.23
CA VAL A 131 -3.70 -6.46 6.34
C VAL A 131 -3.35 -5.88 7.70
N LEU A 132 -2.21 -6.28 8.23
CA LEU A 132 -1.47 -5.53 9.23
C LEU A 132 -0.84 -4.35 8.52
N LEU A 133 -1.09 -3.15 9.03
CA LEU A 133 -0.44 -1.91 8.62
C LEU A 133 0.58 -1.53 9.70
N THR A 134 1.84 -1.39 9.31
CA THR A 134 2.93 -0.89 10.16
C THR A 134 3.45 0.42 9.57
N THR A 135 3.48 1.49 10.34
CA THR A 135 3.97 2.80 9.90
C THR A 135 5.14 3.27 10.75
N HIS A 136 6.13 3.90 10.14
CA HIS A 136 7.29 4.44 10.83
C HIS A 136 7.75 5.75 10.20
N LEU A 137 7.99 6.76 11.03
CA LEU A 137 8.52 8.05 10.61
C LEU A 137 9.93 8.24 11.18
N ASN A 138 10.90 8.39 10.28
CA ASN A 138 12.24 8.86 10.63
C ASN A 138 12.34 10.35 10.31
N ASN A 139 12.53 11.17 11.34
CA ASN A 139 12.67 12.63 11.23
C ASN A 139 14.12 13.10 10.94
N THR A 140 15.08 12.17 10.84
CA THR A 140 16.46 12.49 10.47
C THR A 140 16.53 12.76 8.97
N THR A 141 17.28 13.78 8.55
CA THR A 141 17.44 14.13 7.13
C THR A 141 18.19 13.02 6.36
N PRO A 142 17.68 12.58 5.20
CA PRO A 142 16.39 12.95 4.61
C PRO A 142 15.21 12.33 5.38
N ARG A 143 14.19 13.14 5.71
CA ARG A 143 12.99 12.66 6.40
C ARG A 143 12.35 11.55 5.58
N THR A 144 12.06 10.44 6.24
CA THR A 144 11.60 9.21 5.58
C THR A 144 10.42 8.61 6.32
N GLY A 145 9.29 8.48 5.62
CA GLY A 145 8.14 7.71 6.06
C GLY A 145 8.15 6.32 5.43
N THR A 146 7.90 5.28 6.22
CA THR A 146 7.78 3.89 5.77
C THR A 146 6.43 3.32 6.18
N ILE A 147 5.77 2.63 5.27
CA ILE A 147 4.49 1.94 5.51
C ILE A 147 4.63 0.52 4.98
N VAL A 148 4.34 -0.48 5.80
CA VAL A 148 4.37 -1.90 5.40
C VAL A 148 3.00 -2.51 5.64
N SER A 149 2.44 -3.12 4.60
CA SER A 149 1.19 -3.87 4.64
C SER A 149 1.46 -5.36 4.48
N ILE A 150 1.11 -6.16 5.47
CA ILE A 150 1.28 -7.63 5.47
C ILE A 150 -0.10 -8.28 5.52
N PRO A 151 -0.43 -9.24 4.62
CA PRO A 151 -1.73 -9.89 4.64
C PRO A 151 -1.89 -10.77 5.87
N ILE A 152 -3.04 -10.69 6.54
CA ILE A 152 -3.33 -11.40 7.78
C ILE A 152 -4.39 -12.48 7.56
N ASP A 153 -4.15 -13.66 8.09
CA ASP A 153 -5.11 -14.75 8.18
C ASP A 153 -5.81 -14.74 9.53
N LEU A 154 -7.12 -14.46 9.51
CA LEU A 154 -7.98 -14.46 10.69
C LEU A 154 -8.79 -15.75 10.83
N SER A 155 -8.54 -16.78 10.00
CA SER A 155 -9.34 -18.02 10.00
C SER A 155 -9.38 -18.76 11.34
N GLN A 156 -8.40 -18.53 12.21
CA GLN A 156 -8.30 -19.12 13.56
C GLN A 156 -8.83 -18.19 14.66
N ASP A 157 -9.09 -16.92 14.38
CA ASP A 157 -9.66 -15.96 15.32
C ASP A 157 -11.09 -15.63 14.88
N HIS A 158 -12.03 -16.46 15.34
CA HIS A 158 -13.43 -16.36 14.93
C HIS A 158 -14.09 -15.03 15.29
N GLU A 159 -13.63 -14.32 16.34
CA GLU A 159 -14.21 -13.04 16.71
C GLU A 159 -13.71 -11.93 15.78
N LEU A 160 -12.41 -11.89 15.48
CA LEU A 160 -11.87 -10.93 14.52
C LEU A 160 -12.34 -11.20 13.09
N ALA A 161 -12.48 -12.47 12.70
CA ALA A 161 -12.99 -12.85 11.39
C ALA A 161 -14.42 -12.35 11.12
N LYS A 162 -15.26 -12.19 12.15
CA LYS A 162 -16.61 -11.61 12.02
C LYS A 162 -16.61 -10.13 11.62
N LEU A 163 -15.52 -9.42 11.91
CA LEU A 163 -15.36 -8.01 11.55
C LEU A 163 -15.02 -7.83 10.07
N GLU A 164 -14.54 -8.89 9.40
CA GLU A 164 -14.26 -8.84 7.98
C GLU A 164 -15.56 -8.73 7.17
N GLY A 165 -15.50 -7.95 6.08
CA GLY A 165 -16.62 -7.85 5.14
C GLY A 165 -16.90 -9.18 4.44
N LYS A 166 -18.07 -9.27 3.79
CA LYS A 166 -18.42 -10.41 2.92
C LYS A 166 -17.84 -10.22 1.52
N GLY A 167 -17.08 -11.19 1.03
CA GLY A 167 -16.51 -11.18 -0.32
C GLY A 167 -15.44 -12.25 -0.51
N THR A 168 -14.90 -12.35 -1.71
CA THR A 168 -13.78 -13.26 -2.00
C THR A 168 -12.50 -12.69 -1.36
N LYS A 169 -11.74 -13.53 -0.65
CA LYS A 169 -10.48 -13.11 -0.02
C LYS A 169 -9.41 -12.84 -1.08
N GLY A 170 -8.98 -11.59 -1.14
CA GLY A 170 -7.75 -11.19 -1.81
C GLY A 170 -6.60 -11.09 -0.80
N ARG A 171 -5.37 -11.06 -1.29
CA ARG A 171 -4.17 -10.89 -0.46
C ARG A 171 -3.20 -9.99 -1.19
N TYR A 172 -2.61 -9.04 -0.49
CA TYR A 172 -1.48 -8.29 -0.99
C TYR A 172 -0.49 -8.04 0.13
N VAL A 173 0.77 -7.94 -0.26
CA VAL A 173 1.84 -7.35 0.53
C VAL A 173 2.25 -6.06 -0.16
N ALA A 174 2.52 -5.02 0.61
CA ALA A 174 2.99 -3.75 0.07
C ALA A 174 4.00 -3.10 1.01
N VAL A 175 4.93 -2.35 0.42
CA VAL A 175 5.80 -1.43 1.15
C VAL A 175 5.77 -0.10 0.43
N GLU A 176 5.58 0.99 1.18
CA GLU A 176 5.68 2.36 0.71
C GLU A 176 6.80 3.08 1.42
N ARG A 177 7.49 3.94 0.67
CA ARG A 177 8.49 4.87 1.18
C ARG A 177 8.18 6.26 0.66
N ILE A 178 8.11 7.23 1.56
CA ILE A 178 7.99 8.66 1.28
C ILE A 178 9.29 9.30 1.74
N VAL A 179 9.99 10.02 0.87
CA VAL A 179 11.27 10.66 1.18
C VAL A 179 11.20 12.14 0.82
N GLU A 180 11.59 12.99 1.76
CA GLU A 180 11.86 14.41 1.48
C GLU A 180 13.26 14.53 0.86
N LEU A 181 13.32 14.92 -0.41
CA LEU A 181 14.56 15.06 -1.16
C LEU A 181 15.26 16.38 -0.83
N GLU A 182 16.57 16.47 -1.11
CA GLU A 182 17.40 17.65 -0.81
C GLU A 182 16.90 18.93 -1.52
N ASN A 183 16.30 18.79 -2.70
CA ASN A 183 15.68 19.89 -3.45
C ASN A 183 14.30 20.31 -2.89
N GLY A 184 13.82 19.63 -1.85
CA GLY A 184 12.52 19.85 -1.23
C GLY A 184 11.34 19.24 -1.99
N GLU A 185 11.58 18.43 -3.03
CA GLU A 185 10.57 17.55 -3.60
C GLU A 185 10.29 16.35 -2.69
N VAL A 186 9.16 15.69 -2.91
CA VAL A 186 8.82 14.44 -2.23
C VAL A 186 8.85 13.29 -3.24
N GLU A 187 9.66 12.26 -2.98
CA GLU A 187 9.57 10.98 -3.68
C GLU A 187 8.61 10.06 -2.93
N TRP A 188 7.56 9.61 -3.60
CA TRP A 188 6.70 8.53 -3.11
C TRP A 188 6.87 7.29 -3.97
N ARG A 189 7.33 6.22 -3.32
CA ARG A 189 7.61 4.92 -3.91
C ARG A 189 6.80 3.85 -3.22
N MET A 190 6.32 2.87 -3.98
CA MET A 190 5.67 1.69 -3.41
C MET A 190 5.96 0.46 -4.25
N ALA A 191 6.19 -0.66 -3.56
CA ALA A 191 6.30 -1.98 -4.16
C ALA A 191 5.21 -2.90 -3.59
N THR A 192 4.53 -3.66 -4.44
CA THR A 192 3.49 -4.61 -4.05
C THR A 192 3.51 -5.89 -4.86
N SER A 193 3.07 -6.95 -4.21
CA SER A 193 2.65 -8.19 -4.84
C SER A 193 1.33 -8.64 -4.24
N GLY A 194 0.44 -9.19 -5.07
CA GLY A 194 -0.88 -9.57 -4.59
C GLY A 194 -1.67 -10.43 -5.56
N THR A 195 -2.79 -10.93 -5.07
CA THR A 195 -3.79 -11.64 -5.85
C THR A 195 -5.18 -11.23 -5.36
N PRO A 196 -6.14 -10.97 -6.28
CA PRO A 196 -7.53 -10.74 -5.90
C PRO A 196 -8.22 -12.04 -5.44
N GLY A 197 -7.59 -13.21 -5.58
CA GLY A 197 -8.19 -14.51 -5.28
C GLY A 197 -9.34 -14.89 -6.22
N GLY A 198 -9.98 -16.02 -5.92
CA GLY A 198 -10.97 -16.63 -6.81
C GLY A 198 -10.33 -17.20 -8.09
N MET A 199 -11.12 -17.26 -9.17
CA MET A 199 -10.71 -17.85 -10.44
C MET A 199 -10.21 -16.83 -11.48
N ILE A 200 -9.72 -15.67 -11.04
CA ILE A 200 -9.19 -14.64 -11.95
C ILE A 200 -7.79 -15.08 -12.42
N PRO A 201 -7.55 -15.25 -13.72
CA PRO A 201 -6.21 -15.58 -14.23
C PRO A 201 -5.17 -14.53 -13.82
N SER A 202 -4.01 -14.99 -13.36
CA SER A 202 -2.98 -14.09 -12.83
C SER A 202 -2.49 -13.07 -13.86
N PHE A 203 -2.40 -13.44 -15.14
CA PHE A 203 -1.94 -12.53 -16.20
C PHE A 203 -2.84 -11.29 -16.37
N ILE A 204 -4.15 -11.39 -16.08
CA ILE A 204 -5.09 -10.26 -16.15
C ILE A 204 -4.80 -9.29 -15.00
N THR A 205 -4.56 -9.84 -13.81
CA THR A 205 -4.22 -9.04 -12.63
C THR A 205 -2.85 -8.37 -12.82
N GLU A 206 -1.85 -9.14 -13.24
CA GLU A 206 -0.47 -8.64 -13.44
C GLU A 206 -0.39 -7.58 -14.55
N SER A 207 -1.15 -7.71 -15.65
CA SER A 207 -1.13 -6.74 -16.75
C SER A 207 -1.80 -5.41 -16.41
N SER A 208 -2.79 -5.42 -15.51
CA SER A 208 -3.48 -4.20 -15.05
C SER A 208 -2.77 -3.48 -13.90
N MET A 209 -1.91 -4.19 -13.16
CA MET A 209 -1.27 -3.67 -11.95
C MET A 209 -0.49 -2.36 -12.15
N PRO A 210 0.34 -2.18 -13.20
CA PRO A 210 1.04 -0.91 -13.42
C PRO A 210 0.12 0.30 -13.57
N GLY A 211 -1.05 0.12 -14.21
CA GLY A 211 -2.03 1.19 -14.38
C GLY A 211 -2.76 1.51 -13.08
N GLN A 212 -3.15 0.48 -12.32
CA GLN A 212 -3.82 0.64 -11.03
C GLN A 212 -2.95 1.40 -10.04
N ILE A 213 -1.71 0.94 -9.85
CA ILE A 213 -0.79 1.57 -8.88
C ILE A 213 -0.39 3.00 -9.25
N ALA A 214 -0.41 3.33 -10.54
CA ALA A 214 -0.18 4.70 -10.99
C ALA A 214 -1.43 5.58 -10.82
N ALA A 215 -2.63 5.01 -10.97
CA ALA A 215 -3.88 5.73 -10.76
C ALA A 215 -4.02 6.19 -9.31
N ASP A 216 -3.61 5.37 -8.33
CA ASP A 216 -3.63 5.72 -6.89
C ASP A 216 -2.93 7.06 -6.62
N VAL A 217 -1.79 7.32 -7.28
CA VAL A 217 -1.05 8.58 -7.14
C VAL A 217 -1.87 9.77 -7.65
N THR A 218 -2.47 9.61 -8.83
CA THR A 218 -3.29 10.69 -9.42
C THR A 218 -4.57 10.95 -8.64
N GLN A 219 -5.18 9.90 -8.07
CA GLN A 219 -6.37 10.01 -7.23
C GLN A 219 -6.04 10.71 -5.91
N PHE A 220 -4.94 10.34 -5.27
CA PHE A 220 -4.44 11.01 -4.07
C PHE A 220 -4.21 12.51 -4.30
N LEU A 221 -3.46 12.86 -5.35
CA LEU A 221 -3.17 14.27 -5.68
C LEU A 221 -4.42 15.05 -6.09
N GLY A 222 -5.41 14.40 -6.71
CA GLY A 222 -6.70 15.05 -7.03
C GLY A 222 -7.56 15.31 -5.79
N TRP A 223 -7.46 14.44 -4.78
CA TRP A 223 -8.20 14.55 -3.53
C TRP A 223 -7.55 15.50 -2.52
N LEU A 224 -6.23 15.50 -2.41
CA LEU A 224 -5.50 16.23 -1.38
C LEU A 224 -5.89 17.74 -1.29
N PRO A 225 -6.03 18.49 -2.40
CA PRO A 225 -6.46 19.89 -2.35
C PRO A 225 -7.81 20.08 -1.66
N THR A 226 -8.77 19.17 -1.85
CA THR A 226 -10.10 19.24 -1.20
C THR A 226 -10.02 19.15 0.33
N THR A 227 -8.93 18.62 0.86
CA THR A 227 -8.68 18.54 2.30
C THR A 227 -8.08 19.83 2.87
N ARG A 228 -7.35 20.60 2.05
CA ARG A 228 -6.82 21.92 2.41
C ARG A 228 -7.97 22.90 2.60
N ASP A 229 -8.89 22.94 1.63
CA ASP A 229 -10.06 23.83 1.64
C ASP A 229 -10.94 23.60 2.87
N ARG A 230 -11.21 22.32 3.22
CA ARG A 230 -11.99 21.97 4.41
C ARG A 230 -11.35 22.42 5.72
N THR A 231 -10.03 22.43 5.78
CA THR A 231 -9.31 22.90 6.97
C THR A 231 -9.43 24.41 7.09
N ALA A 232 -9.33 25.14 5.98
CA ALA A 232 -9.47 26.59 5.94
C ALA A 232 -10.90 27.10 6.26
N THR A 233 -11.94 26.32 5.92
CA THR A 233 -13.33 26.69 6.24
C THR A 233 -13.75 26.41 7.68
N ASN A 234 -13.00 25.58 8.40
CA ASN A 234 -13.31 25.17 9.78
C ASN A 234 -12.51 25.95 10.84
N THR A 235 -11.66 26.89 10.41
CA THR A 235 -10.93 27.86 11.24
C THR A 235 -11.52 29.24 11.09
#